data_AF-A0A5B9WHD8-F1
#
_entry.id   AF-A0A5B9WHD8-F1
#
_cell.length_a   1.000
_cell.length_b   1.000
_cell.length_c   1.000
_cell.angle_alpha   90.00
_cell.angle_beta   90.00
_cell.angle_gamma   90.00
#
_symmetry.space_group_name_H-M   'P 1'
#
loop_
_entity.id
_entity.type
_entity.pdbx_description
1 polymer ?
#
loop_
_entity_poly.entity_id
_entity_poly.type
_entity_poly.pdbx_seq_one_letter_code
_entity_poly.pdbx_strand_id
1 'polypeptide(L)'
;MADQKVRNGVAAPGARMSNGVIEGVSSFGTDLATLAGLQVKLVACDIRDSSKSAAPLVGGLVALGTIAGASAVVGLAGFSIWLANVLDIPMGVMMMAVAVAGLVIASIGAFFIVRSLGASFAYFRRSQEELERNIAWIKTTLVHSGR
;
A
#
# COMPACT_ATOMS: atom_id res chain seq x y z
N MET A 1 -21.44 -60.85 60.85
CA MET A 1 -20.27 -60.29 60.13
C MET A 1 -20.70 -60.15 58.68
N ALA A 2 -20.76 -59.00 58.01
CA ALA A 2 -20.16 -57.70 58.28
C ALA A 2 -21.08 -56.57 57.76
N ASP A 3 -20.94 -55.43 58.44
CA ASP A 3 -21.67 -54.17 58.33
C ASP A 3 -21.21 -53.39 57.08
N GLN A 4 -22.10 -53.14 56.11
CA GLN A 4 -21.80 -52.33 54.93
C GLN A 4 -22.06 -50.86 55.23
N LYS A 5 -21.06 -50.20 55.81
CA LYS A 5 -21.07 -48.78 56.14
C LYS A 5 -21.00 -47.95 54.86
N VAL A 6 -22.16 -47.51 54.37
CA VAL A 6 -22.32 -46.52 53.30
C VAL A 6 -21.68 -45.20 53.74
N ARG A 7 -20.50 -44.88 53.19
CA ARG A 7 -19.87 -43.57 53.36
C ARG A 7 -20.31 -42.68 52.20
N ASN A 8 -21.38 -41.92 52.45
CA ASN A 8 -21.71 -40.71 51.70
C ASN A 8 -20.58 -39.69 51.90
N GLY A 9 -19.65 -39.64 50.94
CA GLY A 9 -18.71 -38.54 50.77
C GLY A 9 -19.38 -37.45 49.96
N VAL A 10 -19.99 -36.51 50.68
CA VAL A 10 -20.37 -35.13 50.32
C VAL A 10 -19.88 -34.70 48.93
N ALA A 11 -20.83 -34.50 48.02
CA ALA A 11 -20.62 -33.65 46.85
C ALA A 11 -20.15 -32.28 47.33
N ALA A 12 -18.99 -31.82 46.84
CA ALA A 12 -18.62 -30.42 46.91
C ALA A 12 -19.15 -29.75 45.63
N PRO A 13 -20.23 -28.95 45.67
CA PRO A 13 -20.57 -28.08 44.58
C PRO A 13 -19.79 -26.78 44.78
N GLY A 14 -18.76 -26.56 43.98
CA GLY A 14 -18.15 -25.24 43.89
C GLY A 14 -16.66 -25.24 43.65
N ALA A 15 -16.25 -24.38 42.74
CA ALA A 15 -14.88 -24.00 42.43
C ALA A 15 -14.04 -25.05 41.69
N ARG A 16 -14.23 -25.14 40.36
CA ARG A 16 -13.14 -25.35 39.37
C ARG A 16 -13.58 -25.25 37.89
N MET A 17 -14.65 -24.51 37.58
CA MET A 17 -15.08 -24.32 36.19
C MET A 17 -14.82 -22.92 35.62
N SER A 18 -14.21 -22.01 36.39
CA SER A 18 -13.94 -20.64 35.93
C SER A 18 -12.49 -20.38 35.48
N ASN A 19 -11.51 -21.23 35.81
CA ASN A 19 -10.10 -21.00 35.45
C ASN A 19 -9.73 -21.52 34.05
N GLY A 20 -10.29 -22.63 33.59
CA GLY A 20 -9.93 -23.21 32.29
C GLY A 20 -10.35 -22.35 31.09
N VAL A 21 -11.42 -21.57 31.21
CA VAL A 21 -11.86 -20.61 30.17
C VAL A 21 -10.90 -19.42 30.12
N ILE A 22 -10.48 -18.88 31.27
CA ILE A 22 -9.54 -17.75 31.35
C ILE A 22 -8.16 -18.16 30.81
N GLU A 23 -7.70 -19.37 31.14
CA GLU A 23 -6.42 -19.92 30.67
C GLU A 23 -6.43 -20.19 29.16
N GLY A 24 -7.53 -20.76 28.62
CA GLY A 24 -7.72 -20.95 27.18
C GLY A 24 -7.78 -19.63 26.41
N VAL A 25 -8.43 -18.59 26.94
CA VAL A 25 -8.50 -17.29 26.27
C VAL A 25 -7.12 -16.59 26.26
N SER A 26 -6.32 -16.77 27.31
CA SER A 26 -4.93 -16.28 27.32
C SER A 26 -4.04 -17.01 26.30
N SER A 27 -4.21 -18.33 26.13
CA SER A 27 -3.45 -19.10 25.15
C SER A 27 -3.87 -18.76 23.72
N PHE A 28 -5.18 -18.57 23.48
CA PHE A 28 -5.70 -18.10 22.19
C PHE A 28 -5.20 -16.69 21.83
N GLY A 29 -5.14 -15.75 22.78
CA GLY A 29 -4.57 -14.42 22.54
C GLY A 29 -3.08 -14.48 22.18
N THR A 30 -2.34 -15.39 22.81
CA THR A 30 -0.91 -15.61 22.54
C THR A 30 -0.68 -16.24 21.17
N ASP A 31 -1.50 -17.22 20.78
CA ASP A 31 -1.44 -17.84 19.45
C ASP A 31 -1.84 -16.86 18.34
N LEU A 32 -2.85 -16.03 18.58
CA LEU A 32 -3.32 -15.02 17.62
C LEU A 32 -2.29 -13.89 17.45
N ALA A 33 -1.62 -13.46 18.53
CA ALA A 33 -0.50 -12.54 18.46
C ALA A 33 0.71 -13.15 17.72
N THR A 34 0.97 -14.44 17.91
CA THR A 34 2.04 -15.18 17.23
C THR A 34 1.74 -15.33 15.73
N LEU A 35 0.50 -15.66 15.37
CA LEU A 35 0.03 -15.73 13.98
C LEU A 35 0.05 -14.36 13.30
N ALA A 36 -0.36 -13.29 13.99
CA ALA A 36 -0.28 -11.92 13.47
C ALA A 36 1.18 -11.49 13.26
N GLY A 37 2.08 -11.84 14.19
CA GLY A 37 3.52 -11.59 14.04
C GLY A 37 4.13 -12.35 12.85
N LEU A 38 3.66 -13.57 12.59
CA LEU A 38 4.05 -14.36 11.41
C LEU A 38 3.52 -13.75 10.11
N GLN A 39 2.27 -13.27 10.08
CA GLN A 39 1.73 -12.58 8.90
C GLN A 39 2.42 -11.25 8.61
N VAL A 40 2.78 -10.47 9.63
CA VAL A 40 3.56 -9.24 9.45
C VAL A 40 4.94 -9.55 8.86
N LYS A 41 5.58 -10.65 9.27
CA LYS A 41 6.87 -11.10 8.69
C LYS A 41 6.72 -11.56 7.24
N LEU A 42 5.63 -12.27 6.90
CA LEU A 42 5.32 -12.65 5.52
C LEU A 42 5.07 -11.42 4.65
N VAL A 43 4.26 -10.47 5.10
CA VAL A 43 4.00 -9.21 4.39
C VAL A 43 5.29 -8.40 4.20
N ALA A 44 6.15 -8.33 5.22
CA ALA A 44 7.45 -7.66 5.09
C ALA A 44 8.37 -8.35 4.07
N CYS A 45 8.32 -9.69 4.00
CA CYS A 45 9.07 -10.45 3.01
C CYS A 45 8.51 -10.22 1.60
N ASP A 46 7.19 -10.25 1.44
CA ASP A 46 6.50 -9.99 0.17
C ASP A 46 6.74 -8.57 -0.35
N ILE A 47 6.75 -7.56 0.52
CA ILE A 47 7.11 -6.18 0.15
C ILE A 47 8.57 -6.10 -0.29
N ARG A 48 9.48 -6.80 0.41
CA ARG A 48 10.91 -6.80 0.08
C ARG A 48 11.17 -7.50 -1.26
N ASP A 49 10.48 -8.58 -1.55
CA ASP A 49 10.66 -9.30 -2.82
C ASP A 49 9.92 -8.61 -3.98
N SER A 50 8.75 -8.02 -3.71
CA SER A 50 8.04 -7.16 -4.68
C SER A 50 8.84 -5.91 -5.02
N SER A 51 9.50 -5.27 -4.05
CA SER A 51 10.32 -4.08 -4.30
C SER A 51 11.59 -4.39 -5.08
N LYS A 52 12.24 -5.54 -4.86
CA LYS A 52 13.37 -5.98 -5.70
C LYS A 52 12.95 -6.26 -7.14
N SER A 53 11.76 -6.82 -7.35
CA SER A 53 11.21 -7.07 -8.68
C SER A 53 10.75 -5.78 -9.37
N ALA A 54 10.21 -4.82 -8.61
CA ALA A 54 9.74 -3.53 -9.13
C ALA A 54 10.86 -2.50 -9.34
N ALA A 55 11.97 -2.58 -8.59
CA ALA A 55 13.09 -1.66 -8.70
C ALA A 55 13.65 -1.50 -10.14
N PRO A 56 13.93 -2.57 -10.91
CA PRO A 56 14.39 -2.43 -12.29
C PRO A 56 13.33 -1.83 -13.22
N LEU A 57 12.05 -2.09 -12.97
CA LEU A 57 10.94 -1.51 -13.73
C LEU A 57 10.84 0.00 -13.49
N VAL A 58 10.89 0.43 -12.23
CA VAL A 58 10.88 1.85 -11.88
C VAL A 58 12.13 2.56 -12.41
N GLY A 59 13.31 1.94 -12.23
CA GLY A 59 14.56 2.47 -12.77
C GLY A 59 14.55 2.59 -14.29
N GLY A 60 14.06 1.57 -14.99
CA GLY A 60 13.89 1.58 -16.45
C GLY A 60 12.90 2.65 -16.92
N LEU A 61 11.78 2.83 -16.20
CA LEU A 61 10.80 3.87 -16.51
C LEU A 61 11.41 5.28 -16.35
N VAL A 62 12.18 5.52 -15.28
CA VAL A 62 12.87 6.79 -15.08
C VAL A 62 13.89 7.03 -16.20
N ALA A 63 14.71 6.04 -16.53
CA ALA A 63 15.72 6.15 -17.58
C ALA A 63 15.10 6.39 -18.97
N LEU A 64 14.07 5.63 -19.34
CA LEU A 64 13.36 5.84 -20.61
C LEU A 64 12.64 7.18 -20.63
N GLY A 65 12.05 7.60 -19.51
CA GLY A 65 11.40 8.90 -19.38
C GLY A 65 12.36 10.07 -19.58
N THR A 66 13.57 10.00 -18.99
CA THR A 66 14.59 11.05 -19.17
C THR A 66 15.14 11.08 -20.59
N ILE A 67 15.39 9.92 -21.20
CA ILE A 67 15.81 9.82 -22.60
C ILE A 67 14.73 10.39 -23.51
N ALA A 68 13.47 9.97 -23.35
CA ALA A 68 12.36 10.47 -24.15
C ALA A 68 12.20 11.99 -24.02
N GLY A 69 12.31 12.52 -22.79
CA GLY A 69 12.27 13.96 -22.55
C GLY A 69 13.40 14.72 -23.26
N ALA A 70 14.64 14.24 -23.15
CA ALA A 70 15.79 14.85 -23.82
C ALA A 70 15.65 14.78 -25.35
N SER A 71 15.26 13.63 -25.89
CA SER A 71 15.01 13.45 -27.33
C SER A 71 13.88 14.36 -27.84
N ALA A 72 12.82 14.57 -27.05
CA ALA A 72 11.75 15.49 -27.42
C ALA A 72 12.22 16.94 -27.52
N VAL A 73 13.06 17.39 -26.58
CA VAL A 73 13.64 18.76 -26.61
C VAL A 73 14.50 18.94 -27.86
N VAL A 74 15.40 17.99 -28.14
CA VAL A 74 16.27 18.04 -29.33
C VAL A 74 15.44 17.98 -30.61
N GLY A 75 14.40 17.12 -30.64
CA GLY A 75 13.49 17.00 -31.77
C GLY A 75 12.71 18.29 -32.05
N LEU A 76 12.15 18.92 -31.01
CA LEU A 76 11.44 20.20 -31.13
C LEU A 76 12.36 21.33 -31.58
N ALA A 77 13.59 21.36 -31.07
CA ALA A 77 14.61 22.31 -31.52
C ALA A 77 14.89 22.09 -33.02
N GLY A 78 15.27 20.88 -33.44
CA GLY A 78 15.51 20.57 -34.86
C GLY A 78 14.33 20.88 -35.77
N PHE A 79 13.11 20.56 -35.33
CA PHE A 79 11.88 20.88 -36.04
C PHE A 79 11.68 22.39 -36.22
N SER A 80 11.95 23.19 -35.18
CA SER A 80 11.84 24.65 -35.27
C SER A 80 12.85 25.26 -36.25
N ILE A 81 14.07 24.71 -36.34
CA ILE A 81 15.10 25.15 -37.29
C ILE A 81 14.64 24.83 -38.71
N TRP A 82 14.21 23.60 -38.93
CA TRP A 82 13.70 23.17 -40.24
C TRP A 82 12.54 24.05 -40.70
N LEU A 83 11.59 24.32 -39.80
CA LEU A 83 10.41 25.13 -40.12
C LEU A 83 10.75 26.60 -40.38
N ALA A 84 11.71 27.16 -39.63
CA ALA A 84 12.22 28.51 -39.86
C ALA A 84 12.82 28.65 -41.27
N ASN A 85 13.60 27.64 -41.71
CA ASN A 85 14.21 27.62 -43.04
C ASN A 85 13.18 27.46 -44.17
N VAL A 86 12.15 26.63 -43.97
CA VAL A 86 11.10 26.41 -44.99
C VAL A 86 10.20 27.63 -45.15
N LEU A 87 9.91 28.34 -44.06
CA LEU A 87 9.02 29.51 -44.08
C LEU A 87 9.74 30.84 -44.28
N ASP A 88 11.08 30.83 -44.34
CA ASP A 88 11.94 32.01 -44.40
C ASP A 88 11.62 33.02 -43.25
N ILE A 89 11.35 32.48 -42.06
CA ILE A 89 11.02 33.24 -40.85
C ILE A 89 12.24 33.31 -39.93
N PRO A 90 12.48 34.43 -39.22
CA PRO A 90 13.54 34.52 -38.23
C PRO A 90 13.49 33.38 -37.22
N MET A 91 14.62 32.68 -37.07
CA MET A 91 14.77 31.48 -36.23
C MET A 91 14.23 31.67 -34.81
N GLY A 92 14.54 32.82 -34.18
CA GLY A 92 14.07 33.12 -32.82
C GLY A 92 12.55 33.16 -32.68
N VAL A 93 11.83 33.67 -33.69
CA VAL A 93 10.36 33.72 -33.70
C VAL A 93 9.78 32.31 -33.79
N MET A 94 10.34 31.48 -34.68
CA MET A 94 9.87 30.11 -34.88
C MET A 94 10.15 29.23 -33.64
N MET A 95 11.32 29.36 -33.02
CA MET A 95 11.66 28.65 -31.78
C MET A 95 10.69 29.00 -30.65
N MET A 96 10.36 30.28 -30.48
CA MET A 96 9.39 30.72 -29.47
C MET A 96 7.99 30.17 -29.77
N ALA A 97 7.54 30.21 -31.02
CA ALA A 97 6.24 29.66 -31.41
C ALA A 97 6.15 28.14 -31.13
N VAL A 98 7.18 27.37 -31.49
CA VAL A 98 7.24 25.92 -31.21
C VAL A 98 7.31 25.65 -29.72
N ALA A 99 8.07 26.44 -28.95
CA ALA A 99 8.16 26.29 -27.50
C ALA A 99 6.79 26.53 -26.82
N VAL A 100 6.07 27.58 -27.20
CA VAL A 100 4.73 27.87 -26.68
C VAL A 100 3.74 26.77 -27.07
N ALA A 101 3.73 26.34 -28.34
CA ALA A 101 2.86 25.25 -28.79
C ALA A 101 3.15 23.94 -28.02
N GLY A 102 4.43 23.59 -27.85
CA GLY A 102 4.85 22.44 -27.07
C GLY A 102 4.42 22.53 -25.61
N LEU A 103 4.55 23.71 -24.99
CA LEU A 103 4.13 23.94 -23.60
C LEU A 103 2.61 23.77 -23.43
N VAL A 104 1.81 24.24 -24.38
CA VAL A 104 0.35 24.05 -24.36
C VAL A 104 0.00 22.56 -24.43
N ILE A 105 0.60 21.81 -25.36
CA ILE A 105 0.35 20.37 -25.50
C ILE A 105 0.78 19.63 -24.23
N ALA A 106 1.95 19.94 -23.68
CA ALA A 106 2.45 19.36 -22.44
C ALA A 106 1.52 19.65 -21.25
N SER A 107 1.00 20.88 -21.16
CA SER A 107 0.07 21.28 -20.09
C SER A 107 -1.25 20.52 -20.16
N ILE A 108 -1.79 20.33 -21.38
CA ILE A 108 -3.01 19.54 -21.60
C ILE A 108 -2.77 18.08 -21.18
N GLY A 109 -1.66 17.48 -21.60
CA GLY A 109 -1.29 16.12 -21.21
C GLY A 109 -1.15 15.98 -19.68
N ALA A 110 -0.43 16.91 -19.05
CA ALA A 110 -0.26 16.93 -17.60
C ALA A 110 -1.61 17.03 -16.87
N PHE A 111 -2.54 17.86 -17.35
CA PHE A 111 -3.89 17.97 -16.79
C PHE A 111 -4.62 16.62 -16.79
N PHE A 112 -4.61 15.89 -17.91
CA PHE A 112 -5.26 14.56 -17.98
C PHE A 112 -4.58 13.52 -17.08
N ILE A 113 -3.25 13.53 -16.99
CA ILE A 113 -2.50 12.63 -16.10
C ILE A 113 -2.85 12.90 -14.64
N VAL A 114 -2.81 14.15 -14.20
CA VAL A 114 -3.17 14.54 -12.83
C VAL A 114 -4.62 14.19 -12.52
N ARG A 115 -5.53 14.47 -13.45
CA ARG A 115 -6.96 14.12 -13.34
C ARG A 115 -7.18 12.62 -13.15
N SER A 116 -6.42 11.79 -13.88
CA SER A 116 -6.44 10.33 -13.80
C SER A 116 -5.88 9.83 -12.47
N LEU A 117 -4.71 10.33 -12.06
CA LEU A 117 -4.06 9.95 -10.79
C LEU A 117 -4.92 10.28 -9.58
N GLY A 118 -5.68 11.38 -9.62
CA GLY A 118 -6.63 11.73 -8.56
C GLY A 118 -7.66 10.64 -8.28
N ALA A 119 -8.09 9.87 -9.29
CA ALA A 119 -8.99 8.73 -9.09
C ALA A 119 -8.30 7.58 -8.34
N SER A 120 -7.02 7.32 -8.64
CA SER A 120 -6.22 6.30 -7.95
C SER A 120 -5.96 6.63 -6.48
N PHE A 121 -5.78 7.92 -6.14
CA PHE A 121 -5.64 8.36 -4.75
C PHE A 121 -6.92 8.16 -3.92
N ALA A 122 -8.10 8.20 -4.53
CA ALA A 122 -9.35 7.91 -3.83
C ALA A 122 -9.41 6.45 -3.36
N TYR A 123 -8.93 5.50 -4.18
CA TYR A 123 -8.80 4.09 -3.79
C TYR A 123 -7.77 3.89 -2.69
N PHE A 124 -6.63 4.61 -2.75
CA PHE A 124 -5.61 4.54 -1.72
C PHE A 124 -6.12 5.07 -0.37
N ARG A 125 -6.87 6.17 -0.38
CA ARG A 125 -7.47 6.76 0.84
C ARG A 125 -8.45 5.80 1.50
N ARG A 126 -9.33 5.17 0.72
CA ARG A 126 -10.22 4.12 1.22
C ARG A 126 -9.44 2.92 1.78
N SER A 127 -8.38 2.50 1.12
CA SER A 127 -7.53 1.41 1.60
C SER A 127 -6.82 1.75 2.92
N GLN A 128 -6.44 3.01 3.13
CA GLN A 128 -5.86 3.47 4.40
C GLN A 128 -6.90 3.51 5.53
N GLU A 129 -8.10 4.04 5.25
CA GLU A 129 -9.21 4.07 6.22
C GLU A 129 -9.59 2.64 6.67
N GLU A 130 -9.60 1.67 5.75
CA GLU A 130 -9.87 0.26 6.06
C GLU A 130 -8.72 -0.38 6.87
N LEU A 131 -7.46 -0.08 6.55
CA LEU A 131 -6.30 -0.54 7.32
C LEU A 131 -6.31 -0.02 8.77
N GLU A 132 -6.59 1.28 8.95
CA GLU A 132 -6.64 1.90 10.27
C GLU A 132 -7.77 1.29 11.12
N ARG A 133 -8.94 1.09 10.53
CA ARG A 133 -10.07 0.42 11.20
C ARG A 133 -9.74 -1.02 11.58
N ASN A 134 -9.07 -1.77 10.71
CA ASN A 134 -8.66 -3.15 10.99
C ASN A 134 -7.66 -3.21 12.15
N ILE A 135 -6.68 -2.30 12.19
CA ILE A 135 -5.72 -2.20 13.29
C ILE A 135 -6.42 -1.84 14.61
N ALA A 136 -7.38 -0.91 14.58
CA ALA A 136 -8.16 -0.53 15.77
C ALA A 136 -9.03 -1.68 16.28
N TRP A 137 -9.65 -2.47 15.39
CA TRP A 137 -10.42 -3.65 15.75
C TRP A 137 -9.55 -4.76 16.37
N ILE A 138 -8.36 -5.00 15.80
CA ILE A 138 -7.40 -5.96 16.37
C ILE A 138 -7.00 -5.53 17.78
N LYS A 139 -6.65 -4.25 17.99
CA LYS A 139 -6.28 -3.73 19.32
C LYS A 139 -7.41 -3.86 20.34
N THR A 140 -8.63 -3.51 19.95
CA THR A 140 -9.79 -3.55 20.86
C THR A 140 -10.20 -4.98 21.20
N THR A 141 -10.18 -5.90 20.23
CA THR A 141 -10.44 -7.33 20.45
C THR A 141 -9.38 -7.95 21.36
N LEU A 142 -8.10 -7.61 21.18
CA LEU A 142 -7.03 -8.12 22.06
C LEU A 142 -7.17 -7.64 23.51
N VAL A 143 -7.62 -6.39 23.70
CA VAL A 143 -7.81 -5.79 25.03
C VAL A 143 -9.08 -6.28 25.73
N HIS A 144 -10.17 -6.52 24.98
CA HIS A 144 -11.46 -6.92 25.56
C HIS A 144 -11.62 -8.43 25.73
N SER A 145 -10.98 -9.26 24.90
CA SER A 145 -10.98 -10.71 25.12
C SER A 145 -10.14 -11.13 26.33
N GLY A 146 -9.34 -10.24 26.94
CA GLY A 146 -8.55 -10.54 28.15
C GLY A 146 -9.28 -10.37 29.48
N ARG A 147 -10.60 -10.11 29.50
CA ARG A 147 -11.45 -10.01 30.71
C ARG A 147 -12.59 -11.01 30.65
#